data_AF-A0A7W8XH53-F1
#
_entry.id   AF-A0A7W8XH53-F1
#
_cell.length_a   1.000
_cell.length_b   1.000
_cell.length_c   1.000
_cell.angle_alpha   90.00
_cell.angle_beta   90.00
_cell.angle_gamma   90.00
#
_symmetry.space_group_name_H-M   'P 1'
#
loop_
_entity.id
_entity.type
_entity.pdbx_description
1 polymer ?
#
loop_
_entity_poly.entity_id
_entity_poly.type
_entity_poly.pdbx_seq_one_letter_code
_entity_poly.pdbx_strand_id
1 'polypeptide(L)' 'MTPEERRAAEERQCLSYGFRRGSDGFATCLQRIDLDRRAESRAQSAELMQSMAWDLNGPYVYRRHWRHYH' A
#
# COMPACT_ATOMS: atom_id res chain seq x y z
N MET A 1 -4.23 3.62 15.90
CA MET A 1 -3.44 2.38 15.83
C MET A 1 -1.98 2.76 15.71
N THR A 2 -1.16 2.35 16.66
CA THR A 2 0.29 2.59 16.62
C THR A 2 0.96 1.68 15.58
N PRO A 3 2.19 1.98 15.14
CA PRO A 3 2.93 1.09 14.23
C PRO A 3 3.11 -0.33 14.79
N GLU A 4 3.35 -0.45 16.11
CA GLU A 4 3.53 -1.74 16.76
C GLU A 4 2.22 -2.51 16.92
N GLU A 5 1.12 -1.84 17.25
CA GLU A 5 -0.21 -2.46 17.28
C GLU A 5 -0.59 -3.02 15.90
N ARG A 6 -0.28 -2.27 14.84
CA ARG A 6 -0.50 -2.71 13.46
C ARG A 6 0.35 -3.93 13.13
N ARG A 7 1.65 -3.88 13.41
CA ARG A 7 2.56 -5.02 13.22
C ARG A 7 2.06 -6.26 13.96
N ALA A 8 1.63 -6.12 15.21
CA ALA A 8 1.08 -7.23 15.98
C ALA A 8 -0.23 -7.79 15.38
N ALA A 9 -1.05 -6.96 14.73
CA ALA A 9 -2.23 -7.43 14.00
C ALA A 9 -1.84 -8.21 12.72
N GLU A 10 -0.91 -7.69 11.94
CA GLU A 10 -0.39 -8.34 10.72
C GLU A 10 0.25 -9.69 11.05
N GLU A 11 1.05 -9.76 12.12
CA GLU A 11 1.62 -11.02 12.60
C GLU A 11 0.55 -12.03 12.99
N ARG A 12 -0.50 -11.61 13.73
CA ARG A 12 -1.61 -12.50 14.10
C ARG A 12 -2.36 -13.02 12.88
N GLN A 13 -2.52 -12.21 11.84
CA GLN A 13 -3.13 -12.61 10.58
C GLN A 13 -2.27 -13.63 9.83
N CYS A 14 -0.95 -13.41 9.73
CA CYS A 14 -0.07 -14.40 9.11
C CYS A 14 -0.04 -15.73 9.90
N LEU A 15 -0.14 -15.68 11.22
CA LEU A 15 -0.27 -16.88 12.05
C LEU A 15 -1.59 -17.60 11.82
N SER A 16 -2.71 -16.88 11.65
CA SER A 16 -4.02 -17.50 11.39
C SER A 16 -4.10 -18.19 10.02
N TYR A 17 -3.31 -17.74 9.05
CA TYR A 17 -3.11 -18.43 7.78
C TYR A 17 -2.21 -19.68 7.87
N GLY A 18 -1.63 -19.95 9.03
CA GLY A 18 -0.80 -21.12 9.29
C GLY A 18 0.69 -20.94 9.00
N PHE A 19 1.14 -19.71 8.72
CA PHE A 19 2.58 -19.45 8.57
C PHE A 19 3.29 -19.52 9.92
N ARG A 20 4.45 -20.18 9.95
CA ARG A 20 5.28 -20.26 11.16
C ARG A 20 6.19 -19.04 11.27
N ARG A 21 6.32 -18.45 12.46
CA ARG A 21 7.27 -17.36 12.72
C ARG A 21 8.67 -17.78 12.28
N GLY A 22 9.40 -16.85 11.67
CA GLY A 22 10.77 -17.08 11.18
C GLY A 22 10.86 -17.89 9.87
N SER A 23 9.74 -18.23 9.24
CA SER A 23 9.76 -18.85 7.89
C SER A 23 9.72 -17.81 6.78
N ASP A 24 10.23 -18.18 5.60
CA ASP A 24 10.13 -17.34 4.39
C ASP A 24 8.67 -17.04 4.01
N GLY A 25 7.77 -18.00 4.23
CA GLY A 25 6.33 -17.82 4.01
C GLY A 25 5.74 -16.74 4.93
N PHE A 26 6.18 -16.69 6.20
CA PHE A 26 5.76 -15.65 7.14
C PHE A 26 6.30 -14.28 6.74
N ALA A 27 7.58 -14.18 6.36
CA ALA A 27 8.17 -12.94 5.88
C ALA A 27 7.47 -12.42 4.60
N THR A 28 7.12 -13.33 3.68
CA THR A 28 6.39 -13.01 2.45
C THR A 28 4.97 -12.53 2.75
N CYS A 29 4.28 -13.15 3.72
CA CYS A 29 2.95 -12.72 4.15
C CYS A 29 2.98 -11.27 4.66
N LEU A 30 3.91 -10.94 5.57
CA LEU A 30 4.07 -9.58 6.08
C LEU A 30 4.42 -8.58 4.97
N GLN A 31 5.34 -8.95 4.08
CA GLN A 31 5.73 -8.12 2.95
C GLN A 31 4.53 -7.80 2.05
N ARG A 32 3.67 -8.77 1.76
CA ARG A 32 2.48 -8.56 0.92
C ARG A 32 1.49 -7.61 1.57
N ILE A 33 1.22 -7.75 2.86
CA ILE A 33 0.34 -6.83 3.59
C ILE A 33 0.89 -5.41 3.56
N ASP A 34 2.21 -5.24 3.75
CA ASP A 34 2.84 -3.91 3.67
C ASP A 34 2.71 -3.30 2.26
N LEU A 35 2.91 -4.10 1.21
CA LEU A 35 2.78 -3.65 -0.17
C LEU A 35 1.35 -3.23 -0.51
N ASP A 36 0.35 -3.98 -0.05
CA ASP A 36 -1.07 -3.70 -0.26
C ASP A 36 -1.48 -2.39 0.41
N ARG A 37 -1.14 -2.22 1.69
CA ARG A 37 -1.35 -0.96 2.42
C ARG A 37 -0.66 0.24 1.75
N ARG A 38 0.54 0.07 1.20
CA ARG A 38 1.22 1.13 0.41
C ARG A 38 0.48 1.42 -0.90
N ALA A 39 -0.13 0.41 -1.51
CA ALA A 39 -0.94 0.60 -2.71
C ALA A 39 -2.21 1.40 -2.40
N GLU A 40 -2.91 1.06 -1.31
CA GLU A 40 -4.06 1.83 -0.82
C GLU A 40 -3.69 3.29 -0.51
N SER A 41 -2.57 3.50 0.19
CA SER A 41 -2.09 4.86 0.52
C SER A 41 -1.83 5.68 -0.75
N ARG A 42 -1.26 5.04 -1.79
CA ARG A 42 -1.04 5.68 -3.10
C ARG A 42 -2.36 5.98 -3.80
N ALA A 43 -3.32 5.05 -3.78
CA ALA A 43 -4.65 5.26 -4.39
C ALA A 43 -5.39 6.43 -3.73
N GLN A 44 -5.46 6.45 -2.40
CA GLN A 44 -6.08 7.54 -1.64
C GLN A 44 -5.42 8.89 -1.92
N SER A 45 -4.08 8.92 -2.00
CA SER A 45 -3.36 10.16 -2.35
C SER A 45 -3.67 10.65 -3.77
N ALA A 46 -3.83 9.72 -4.73
CA ALA A 46 -4.17 10.06 -6.11
C ALA A 46 -5.61 10.58 -6.22
N GLU A 47 -6.54 9.96 -5.50
CA GLU A 47 -7.94 10.38 -5.40
C GLU A 47 -8.06 11.78 -4.79
N LEU A 48 -7.36 12.05 -3.68
CA LEU A 48 -7.31 13.37 -3.05
C LEU A 48 -6.72 14.43 -3.97
N MET A 49 -5.60 14.14 -4.63
CA MET A 49 -5.00 15.05 -5.61
C MET A 49 -5.96 15.33 -6.76
N GLN A 50 -6.68 14.31 -7.23
CA GLN A 50 -7.65 14.45 -8.30
C GLN A 50 -8.85 15.29 -7.87
N SER A 51 -9.38 15.11 -6.66
CA SER A 51 -10.49 15.92 -6.14
C SER A 51 -10.08 17.38 -5.96
N MET A 52 -8.92 17.63 -5.34
CA MET A 52 -8.39 18.98 -5.16
C MET A 52 -8.17 19.70 -6.50
N ALA A 53 -7.77 18.99 -7.54
CA ALA A 53 -7.60 19.55 -8.87
C ALA A 53 -8.90 20.03 -9.51
N TRP A 54 -10.02 19.33 -9.26
CA TRP A 54 -11.33 19.77 -9.71
C TRP A 54 -11.74 21.09 -9.03
N ASP A 55 -11.39 21.26 -7.75
CA ASP A 55 -11.73 22.46 -6.97
C ASP A 55 -10.83 23.70 -7.27
N LEU A 56 -9.59 23.50 -7.72
CA LEU A 56 -8.54 24.55 -7.82
C LEU A 56 -8.25 25.11 -9.23
N ASN A 57 -9.23 25.17 -10.14
CA ASN A 57 -9.10 25.55 -11.57
C ASN A 57 -8.61 24.46 -12.55
N GLY A 58 -9.16 23.24 -12.46
CA GLY A 58 -9.11 22.26 -13.56
C GLY A 58 -7.96 21.25 -13.49
N PRO A 59 -8.05 20.15 -14.25
CA PRO A 59 -7.49 18.86 -13.84
C PRO A 59 -5.96 18.83 -13.80
N TYR A 60 -5.42 18.29 -12.70
CA TYR A 60 -4.01 17.96 -12.50
C TYR A 60 -3.71 16.69 -13.28
N VAL A 61 -3.44 16.83 -14.58
CA VAL A 61 -3.11 15.71 -15.45
C VAL A 61 -1.70 15.21 -15.09
N TYR A 62 -1.61 14.15 -14.29
CA TYR A 62 -0.38 13.35 -14.20
C TYR A 62 -0.15 12.69 -15.56
N ARG A 63 0.54 13.41 -16.45
CA ARG A 63 1.00 12.87 -17.73
C ARG A 63 1.94 11.72 -17.41
N ARG A 64 1.48 10.47 -17.48
CA ARG A 64 2.27 9.26 -17.25
C ARG A 64 3.38 9.18 -18.31
N HIS A 65 4.58 9.68 -18.02
CA HIS A 65 5.75 9.46 -18.88
C HIS A 65 6.41 8.14 -18.51
N TRP A 66 5.79 7.02 -18.90
CA TRP A 66 6.52 5.76 -19.01
C TRP A 66 7.29 5.80 -20.33
N ARG A 67 8.56 6.20 -20.28
CA ARG A 67 9.50 5.89 -21.38
C ARG A 67 9.71 4.38 -21.36
N HIS A 68 9.09 3.69 -22.29
CA HIS A 68 9.52 2.34 -22.67
C HIS A 68 10.95 2.47 -23.23
N TYR A 69 11.94 2.02 -22.46
CA TYR A 69 13.21 1.62 -23.04
C TYR A 69 13.02 0.16 -23.48
N HIS A 70 13.04 -0.05 -24.80
CA HIS A 70 13.15 -1.36 -25.43
C HIS A 70 14.62 -1.79 -25.44
#